data_AF-A0A9P6QQ48-F1
#
_entry.id   AF-A0A9P6QQ48-F1
#
_cell.length_a   1.000
_cell.length_b   1.000
_cell.length_c   1.000
_cell.angle_alpha   90.00
_cell.angle_beta   90.00
_cell.angle_gamma   90.00
#
_symmetry.space_group_name_H-M   'P 1'
#
loop_
_entity.id
_entity.type
_entity.pdbx_description
1 polymer ?
#
loop_
_entity_poly.entity_id
_entity_poly.type
_entity_poly.pdbx_seq_one_letter_code
_entity_poly.pdbx_strand_id
1 'polypeptide(L)'
;MIGLLSTNSESMTLDALKVAVPLGISLASAAFLAMKMTSNPYDKSIPNVPIREGDKTHDKELNANQTDFLIRCEEEFGPVFNIKALNQNLTVISGPMIREVFMNESFSFEDAFDTLTGSQTFVRSVLKSHKGDVHDRISGIILDNISPSLPLFTPRIVEQLGRVVDEQLGYCEGKVVDKPIKIVQDMIAYAMANVFMGPEVAKHRIVIDTFIQATYDFGVVMKLKNPWHA
;
A
#
# COMPACT_ATOMS: atom_id res chain seq x y z
N MET A 1 -43.99 38.71 -10.25
CA MET A 1 -43.37 39.39 -11.41
C MET A 1 -42.04 39.95 -10.92
N ILE A 2 -40.96 39.18 -11.08
CA ILE A 2 -39.62 39.51 -10.58
C ILE A 2 -38.77 39.81 -11.80
N GLY A 3 -38.40 41.07 -11.97
CA GLY A 3 -37.51 41.54 -13.02
C GLY A 3 -36.06 41.24 -12.65
N LEU A 4 -35.35 40.57 -13.53
CA LEU A 4 -33.89 40.40 -13.48
C LEU A 4 -33.24 41.74 -13.87
N LEU A 5 -32.49 42.33 -12.94
CA LEU A 5 -31.57 43.42 -13.24
C LEU A 5 -30.28 42.83 -13.82
N SER A 6 -30.10 43.06 -15.12
CA SER A 6 -28.85 42.91 -15.85
C SER A 6 -27.84 43.92 -15.32
N THR A 7 -26.78 43.45 -14.66
CA THR A 7 -25.56 44.24 -14.45
C THR A 7 -24.62 43.97 -15.61
N ASN A 8 -24.28 45.03 -16.35
CA ASN A 8 -23.36 45.01 -17.47
C ASN A 8 -22.00 44.46 -17.02
N SER A 9 -21.65 43.25 -17.46
CA SER A 9 -20.25 42.82 -17.48
C SER A 9 -19.58 43.47 -18.70
N GLU A 10 -18.68 44.40 -18.47
CA GLU A 10 -17.68 44.77 -19.47
C GLU A 10 -16.95 43.49 -19.89
N SER A 11 -17.13 43.11 -21.16
CA SER A 11 -16.49 41.93 -21.72
C SER A 11 -14.97 42.11 -21.68
N MET A 12 -14.29 41.40 -20.77
CA MET A 12 -12.84 41.24 -20.85
C MET A 12 -12.50 40.74 -22.26
N THR A 13 -11.59 41.45 -22.94
CA THR A 13 -11.12 41.04 -24.26
C THR A 13 -10.44 39.67 -24.18
N LEU A 14 -10.62 38.86 -25.23
CA LEU A 14 -10.11 37.48 -25.28
C LEU A 14 -8.59 37.40 -25.01
N ASP A 15 -7.85 38.48 -25.28
CA ASP A 15 -6.42 38.60 -25.02
C ASP A 15 -6.08 38.90 -23.55
N ALA A 16 -6.93 39.64 -22.84
CA ALA A 16 -6.81 39.79 -21.39
C ALA A 16 -7.07 38.46 -20.67
N LEU A 17 -7.99 37.63 -21.19
CA LEU A 17 -8.27 36.29 -20.67
C LEU A 17 -7.08 35.33 -20.87
N LYS A 18 -6.41 35.39 -22.03
CA LYS A 18 -5.21 34.58 -22.33
C LYS A 18 -4.01 34.90 -21.44
N VAL A 19 -3.91 36.12 -20.92
CA VAL A 19 -2.84 36.52 -20.00
C VAL A 19 -3.24 36.27 -18.54
N ALA A 20 -4.51 36.50 -18.19
CA ALA A 20 -5.00 36.32 -16.82
C ALA A 20 -5.05 34.86 -16.38
N VAL A 21 -5.40 33.92 -17.28
CA VAL A 21 -5.53 32.49 -16.93
C VAL A 21 -4.19 31.85 -16.58
N PRO A 22 -3.10 31.99 -17.37
CA PRO A 22 -1.79 31.46 -17.01
C PRO A 22 -1.21 32.10 -15.75
N LEU A 23 -1.43 33.41 -15.54
CA LEU A 23 -0.99 34.10 -14.32
C LEU A 23 -1.76 33.62 -13.09
N GLY A 24 -3.08 33.43 -13.20
CA GLY A 24 -3.90 32.88 -12.12
C GLY A 24 -3.50 31.44 -11.76
N ILE A 25 -3.27 30.59 -12.76
CA ILE A 25 -2.83 29.20 -12.54
C ILE A 25 -1.42 29.15 -11.95
N SER A 26 -0.49 29.98 -12.42
CA SER A 26 0.88 30.01 -11.90
C SER A 26 0.96 30.58 -10.48
N LEU A 27 0.18 31.61 -10.15
CA LEU A 27 0.05 32.12 -8.78
C LEU A 27 -0.64 31.11 -7.86
N ALA A 28 -1.72 30.45 -8.31
CA ALA A 28 -2.38 29.42 -7.52
C ALA A 28 -1.46 28.21 -7.30
N SER A 29 -0.67 27.82 -8.31
CA SER A 29 0.31 26.73 -8.20
C SER A 29 1.48 27.11 -7.30
N ALA A 30 1.99 28.34 -7.41
CA ALA A 30 3.04 28.84 -6.54
C ALA A 30 2.56 29.00 -5.09
N ALA A 31 1.33 29.46 -4.89
CA ALA A 31 0.69 29.55 -3.57
C ALA A 31 0.42 28.15 -2.99
N PHE A 32 -0.03 27.19 -3.79
CA PHE A 32 -0.22 25.80 -3.36
C PHE A 32 1.12 25.14 -3.01
N LEU A 33 2.17 25.35 -3.82
CA LEU A 33 3.51 24.85 -3.54
C LEU A 33 4.13 25.54 -2.32
N ALA A 34 3.96 26.86 -2.18
CA ALA A 34 4.39 27.61 -1.00
C ALA A 34 3.65 27.13 0.24
N MET A 35 2.31 26.97 0.16
CA MET A 35 1.49 26.46 1.25
C MET A 35 1.88 25.03 1.62
N LYS A 36 2.19 24.16 0.66
CA LYS A 36 2.70 22.80 0.87
C LYS A 36 4.13 22.77 1.44
N MET A 37 4.95 23.77 1.11
CA MET A 37 6.31 23.94 1.66
C MET A 37 6.30 24.60 3.05
N THR A 38 5.32 25.45 3.37
CA THR A 38 5.16 26.11 4.67
C THR A 38 4.27 25.34 5.63
N SER A 39 3.38 24.47 5.13
CA SER A 39 2.71 23.44 5.92
C SER A 39 3.75 22.37 6.23
N ASN A 40 4.68 22.71 7.12
CA ASN A 40 5.46 21.68 7.78
C ASN A 40 4.44 20.94 8.67
N PRO A 41 4.05 19.69 8.37
CA PRO A 41 3.00 18.98 9.10
C PRO A 41 3.47 18.55 10.50
N TYR A 42 4.60 19.08 10.95
CA TYR A 42 5.17 18.81 12.25
C TYR A 42 4.43 19.62 13.29
N ASP A 43 3.56 18.94 14.02
CA ASP A 43 3.31 19.35 15.38
C ASP A 43 4.65 19.28 16.14
N LYS A 44 5.18 20.45 16.51
CA LYS A 44 6.43 20.58 17.27
C LYS A 44 6.32 19.94 18.66
N SER A 45 5.11 19.59 19.09
CA SER A 45 4.86 18.87 20.35
C SER A 45 5.34 17.42 20.32
N ILE A 46 5.42 16.80 19.13
CA ILE A 46 5.79 15.39 19.01
C ILE A 46 7.31 15.25 18.89
N PRO A 47 7.96 14.42 19.73
CA PRO A 47 9.40 14.20 19.68
C PRO A 47 9.87 13.68 18.31
N ASN A 48 10.98 14.22 17.81
CA ASN A 48 11.64 13.73 16.60
C ASN A 48 12.84 12.87 16.98
N VAL A 49 12.86 11.62 16.50
CA VAL A 49 13.99 10.72 16.71
C VAL A 49 15.20 11.23 15.91
N PRO A 50 16.37 11.37 16.53
CA PRO A 50 17.57 11.83 15.85
C PRO A 50 18.09 10.77 14.89
N ILE A 51 18.47 11.20 13.68
CA ILE A 51 19.08 10.33 12.67
C ILE A 51 20.53 10.06 13.06
N ARG A 52 20.97 8.80 12.92
CA ARG A 52 22.38 8.41 13.15
C ARG A 52 23.33 9.23 12.28
N GLU A 53 24.50 9.55 12.84
CA GLU A 53 25.54 10.29 12.11
C GLU A 53 25.93 9.58 10.81
N GLY A 54 25.88 10.31 9.70
CA GLY A 54 26.18 9.79 8.36
C GLY A 54 24.98 9.21 7.60
N ASP A 55 23.82 9.06 8.24
CA ASP A 55 22.59 8.59 7.59
C ASP A 55 21.66 9.76 7.19
N LYS A 56 20.86 9.55 6.14
CA LYS A 56 19.88 10.54 5.64
C LYS A 56 18.45 10.27 6.14
N THR A 57 18.19 9.04 6.57
CA THR A 57 16.90 8.49 7.01
C THR A 57 17.16 7.35 8.01
N HIS A 58 16.12 6.97 8.75
CA HIS A 58 16.12 5.83 9.68
C HIS A 58 16.01 4.47 8.97
N ASP A 59 15.98 4.45 7.62
CA ASP A 59 15.77 3.23 6.83
C ASP A 59 16.83 2.16 7.14
N LYS A 60 18.09 2.55 7.32
CA LYS A 60 19.15 1.58 7.61
C LYS A 60 18.97 0.91 8.97
N GLU A 61 18.55 1.69 9.96
CA GLU A 61 18.36 1.22 11.32
C GLU A 61 17.12 0.32 11.44
N LEU A 62 16.00 0.75 10.84
CA LEU A 62 14.80 -0.05 10.70
C LEU A 62 15.06 -1.38 9.99
N ASN A 63 15.84 -1.36 8.90
CA ASN A 63 16.16 -2.57 8.14
C ASN A 63 17.16 -3.49 8.86
N ALA A 64 17.94 -2.98 9.81
CA ALA A 64 18.88 -3.79 10.58
C ALA A 64 18.16 -4.52 11.71
N ASN A 65 17.35 -3.81 12.50
CA ASN A 65 16.53 -4.39 13.54
C ASN A 65 15.34 -3.46 13.88
N GLN A 66 14.21 -3.71 13.22
CA GLN A 66 13.00 -2.90 13.37
C GLN A 66 12.46 -2.96 14.81
N THR A 67 12.45 -4.13 15.43
CA THR A 67 11.86 -4.32 16.76
C THR A 67 12.65 -3.56 17.82
N ASP A 68 13.97 -3.76 17.88
CA ASP A 68 14.81 -3.10 18.88
C ASP A 68 14.84 -1.58 18.68
N PHE A 69 14.81 -1.13 17.41
CA PHE A 69 14.70 0.29 17.09
C PHE A 69 13.41 0.90 17.66
N LEU A 70 12.26 0.28 17.39
CA LEU A 70 10.96 0.80 17.82
C LEU A 70 10.81 0.75 19.34
N ILE A 71 11.26 -0.32 20.00
CA ILE A 71 11.24 -0.44 21.47
C ILE A 71 12.08 0.67 22.09
N ARG A 72 13.32 0.86 21.64
CA ARG A 72 14.19 1.93 22.15
C ARG A 72 13.56 3.31 21.94
N CYS A 73 12.98 3.56 20.76
CA CYS A 73 12.32 4.83 20.49
C CYS A 73 11.11 5.05 21.41
N GLU A 74 10.33 4.01 21.69
CA GLU A 74 9.21 4.09 22.64
C GLU A 74 9.68 4.35 24.07
N GLU A 75 10.79 3.74 24.50
CA GLU A 75 11.39 3.95 25.82
C GLU A 75 11.97 5.37 25.98
N GLU A 76 12.62 5.91 24.94
CA GLU A 76 13.30 7.21 24.99
C GLU A 76 12.37 8.40 24.71
N PHE A 77 11.41 8.24 23.79
CA PHE A 77 10.56 9.33 23.30
C PHE A 77 9.08 9.16 23.65
N GLY A 78 8.70 8.05 24.26
CA GLY A 78 7.32 7.73 24.62
C GLY A 78 6.53 7.10 23.46
N PRO A 79 5.21 6.92 23.63
CA PRO A 79 4.39 6.12 22.72
C PRO A 79 4.06 6.81 21.38
N VAL A 80 4.39 8.09 21.23
CA VAL A 80 4.16 8.84 19.99
C VAL A 80 5.42 9.60 19.63
N PHE A 81 6.02 9.28 18.49
CA PHE A 81 7.26 9.89 18.03
C PHE A 81 7.35 9.94 16.51
N ASN A 82 8.14 10.88 16.00
CA ASN A 82 8.36 11.07 14.58
C ASN A 82 9.68 10.44 14.14
N ILE A 83 9.63 9.67 13.06
CA ILE A 83 10.78 9.11 12.37
C ILE A 83 10.79 9.55 10.92
N LYS A 84 11.95 9.44 10.28
CA LYS A 84 12.12 9.67 8.85
C LYS A 84 12.48 8.36 8.17
N ALA A 85 11.52 7.71 7.52
CA ALA A 85 11.69 6.41 6.86
C ALA A 85 10.89 6.38 5.54
N LEU A 86 11.29 5.53 4.60
CA LEU A 86 10.68 5.41 3.28
C LEU A 86 10.64 6.74 2.50
N ASN A 87 11.65 7.60 2.73
CA ASN A 87 11.70 8.96 2.21
C ASN A 87 10.50 9.85 2.63
N GLN A 88 9.86 9.50 3.75
CA GLN A 88 8.73 10.20 4.34
C GLN A 88 9.03 10.49 5.82
N ASN A 89 8.30 11.45 6.37
CA ASN A 89 8.27 11.68 7.81
C ASN A 89 7.03 10.98 8.35
N LEU A 90 7.24 9.98 9.19
CA LEU A 90 6.21 9.11 9.71
C LEU A 90 6.06 9.35 11.21
N THR A 91 4.84 9.53 11.66
CA THR A 91 4.51 9.50 13.09
C THR A 91 4.21 8.06 13.48
N VAL A 92 5.02 7.52 14.36
CA VAL A 92 4.82 6.19 14.95
C VAL A 92 3.97 6.36 16.21
N ILE A 93 2.95 5.52 16.33
CA ILE A 93 2.04 5.47 17.46
C ILE A 93 2.03 4.04 17.98
N SER A 94 2.33 3.87 19.27
CA SER A 94 2.35 2.58 19.95
C SER A 94 1.33 2.49 21.09
N GLY A 95 1.13 1.27 21.59
CA GLY A 95 0.32 1.02 22.77
C GLY A 95 -1.19 1.29 22.59
N PRO A 96 -1.89 1.81 23.61
CA PRO A 96 -3.36 1.91 23.62
C PRO A 96 -3.92 2.92 22.61
N MET A 97 -3.09 3.88 22.15
CA MET A 97 -3.47 4.92 21.20
C MET A 97 -3.67 4.40 19.77
N ILE A 98 -3.20 3.18 19.47
CA ILE A 98 -3.39 2.54 18.16
C ILE A 98 -4.87 2.50 17.77
N ARG A 99 -5.76 2.21 18.73
CA ARG A 99 -7.20 2.14 18.47
C ARG A 99 -7.75 3.47 17.93
N GLU A 100 -7.26 4.60 18.42
CA GLU A 100 -7.73 5.93 18.01
C GLU A 100 -7.35 6.22 16.56
N VAL A 101 -6.17 5.76 16.12
CA VAL A 101 -5.74 5.86 14.72
C VAL A 101 -6.66 5.06 13.80
N PHE A 102 -6.98 3.82 14.17
CA PHE A 102 -7.83 2.93 13.37
C PHE A 102 -9.30 3.35 13.32
N MET A 103 -9.79 4.05 14.35
CA MET A 103 -11.21 4.44 14.46
C MET A 103 -11.48 5.87 13.97
N ASN A 104 -10.44 6.67 13.71
CA ASN A 104 -10.59 8.04 13.28
C ASN A 104 -10.68 8.14 11.76
N GLU A 105 -11.81 8.64 11.28
CA GLU A 105 -12.14 8.81 9.85
C GLU A 105 -11.18 9.75 9.10
N SER A 106 -10.39 10.55 9.81
CA SER A 106 -9.36 11.41 9.21
C SER A 106 -8.13 10.63 8.72
N PHE A 107 -7.97 9.36 9.14
CA PHE A 107 -6.91 8.49 8.66
C PHE A 107 -7.44 7.54 7.59
N SER A 108 -6.77 7.51 6.44
CA SER A 108 -7.06 6.61 5.34
C SER A 108 -5.88 5.68 5.08
N PHE A 109 -6.08 4.38 5.31
CA PHE A 109 -5.10 3.37 4.93
C PHE A 109 -4.87 3.35 3.42
N GLU A 110 -5.93 3.60 2.65
CA GLU A 110 -5.88 3.57 1.19
C GLU A 110 -5.02 4.70 0.62
N ASP A 111 -5.16 5.91 1.14
CA ASP A 111 -4.33 7.05 0.73
C ASP A 111 -2.87 6.83 1.11
N ALA A 112 -2.62 6.28 2.31
CA ALA A 112 -1.27 5.93 2.75
C ALA A 112 -0.66 4.84 1.85
N PHE A 113 -1.42 3.79 1.53
CA PHE A 113 -0.99 2.70 0.66
C PHE A 113 -0.73 3.18 -0.77
N ASP A 114 -1.60 4.00 -1.34
CA ASP A 114 -1.38 4.60 -2.66
C ASP A 114 -0.17 5.53 -2.68
N THR A 115 0.02 6.34 -1.64
CA THR A 115 1.21 7.20 -1.53
C THR A 115 2.51 6.40 -1.51
N LEU A 116 2.49 5.20 -0.90
CA LEU A 116 3.65 4.31 -0.84
C LEU A 116 3.87 3.51 -2.14
N THR A 117 2.80 3.05 -2.78
CA THR A 117 2.87 2.05 -3.86
C THR A 117 2.55 2.59 -5.25
N GLY A 118 1.89 3.75 -5.33
CA GLY A 118 1.29 4.26 -6.56
C GLY A 118 0.20 3.33 -7.13
N SER A 119 -0.40 2.49 -6.30
CA SER A 119 -1.33 1.43 -6.72
C SER A 119 -2.54 1.97 -7.47
N GLN A 120 -3.04 3.17 -7.16
CA GLN A 120 -4.13 3.78 -7.93
C GLN A 120 -3.74 4.03 -9.38
N THR A 121 -2.48 4.37 -9.67
CA THR A 121 -2.02 4.56 -11.06
C THR A 121 -2.07 3.25 -11.82
N PHE A 122 -1.57 2.17 -11.20
CA PHE A 122 -1.62 0.83 -11.77
C PHE A 122 -3.07 0.40 -12.01
N VAL A 123 -3.91 0.49 -10.98
CA VAL A 123 -5.30 0.05 -11.01
C VAL A 123 -6.14 0.85 -12.03
N ARG A 124 -5.95 2.18 -12.12
CA ARG A 124 -6.59 3.03 -13.14
C ARG A 124 -6.17 2.64 -14.56
N SER A 125 -4.90 2.26 -14.75
CA SER A 125 -4.40 1.81 -16.05
C SER A 125 -5.02 0.49 -16.50
N VAL A 126 -5.19 -0.47 -15.56
CA VAL A 126 -5.74 -1.80 -15.85
C VAL A 126 -7.24 -1.75 -16.06
N LEU A 127 -7.98 -1.06 -15.18
CA LEU A 127 -9.44 -1.03 -15.24
C LEU A 127 -10.00 0.03 -16.19
N LYS A 128 -9.16 0.86 -16.81
CA LYS A 128 -9.54 2.00 -17.66
C LYS A 128 -10.62 2.90 -17.03
N SER A 129 -10.72 2.89 -15.70
CA SER A 129 -11.76 3.59 -14.96
C SER A 129 -11.22 4.91 -14.45
N HIS A 130 -11.87 6.01 -14.85
CA HIS A 130 -11.59 7.37 -14.37
C HIS A 130 -12.47 7.75 -13.17
N LYS A 131 -13.34 6.85 -12.70
CA LYS A 131 -14.19 7.13 -11.54
C LYS A 131 -13.38 6.95 -10.26
N GLY A 132 -13.44 7.96 -9.39
CA GLY A 132 -12.97 7.89 -8.01
C GLY A 132 -13.60 6.69 -7.30
N ASP A 133 -12.84 6.09 -6.39
CA ASP A 133 -13.14 4.87 -5.65
C ASP A 133 -13.12 3.57 -6.44
N VAL A 134 -11.94 3.27 -6.97
CA VAL A 134 -11.63 1.90 -7.36
C VAL A 134 -11.40 1.00 -6.15
N HIS A 135 -10.91 1.55 -5.05
CA HIS A 135 -10.66 0.80 -3.82
C HIS A 135 -11.97 0.32 -3.16
N ASP A 136 -12.98 1.19 -3.02
CA ASP A 136 -14.31 0.77 -2.54
C ASP A 136 -14.95 -0.32 -3.41
N ARG A 137 -14.66 -0.30 -4.72
CA ARG A 137 -15.13 -1.35 -5.63
C ARG A 137 -14.41 -2.66 -5.37
N ILE A 138 -13.10 -2.63 -5.11
CA ILE A 138 -12.33 -3.84 -4.80
C ILE A 138 -12.76 -4.40 -3.45
N SER A 139 -12.87 -3.57 -2.42
CA SER A 139 -13.33 -3.99 -1.09
C SER A 139 -14.75 -4.53 -1.14
N GLY A 140 -15.66 -3.88 -1.87
CA GLY A 140 -17.01 -4.37 -2.15
C GLY A 140 -16.99 -5.72 -2.88
N ILE A 141 -16.19 -5.89 -3.93
CA ILE A 141 -16.07 -7.18 -4.63
C ILE A 141 -15.60 -8.29 -3.68
N ILE A 142 -14.61 -8.02 -2.83
CA ILE A 142 -14.11 -8.99 -1.84
C ILE A 142 -15.22 -9.35 -0.85
N LEU A 143 -15.89 -8.36 -0.26
CA LEU A 143 -16.94 -8.56 0.74
C LEU A 143 -18.16 -9.27 0.17
N ASP A 144 -18.53 -8.96 -1.07
CA ASP A 144 -19.75 -9.48 -1.71
C ASP A 144 -19.52 -10.85 -2.37
N ASN A 145 -18.31 -11.13 -2.86
CA ASN A 145 -18.05 -12.34 -3.66
C ASN A 145 -17.09 -13.32 -3.00
N ILE A 146 -16.06 -12.84 -2.29
CA ILE A 146 -15.04 -13.71 -1.69
C ILE A 146 -15.48 -14.16 -0.31
N SER A 147 -15.83 -13.22 0.58
CA SER A 147 -16.19 -13.52 1.98
C SER A 147 -17.32 -14.54 2.12
N PRO A 148 -18.44 -14.44 1.37
CA PRO A 148 -19.54 -15.42 1.47
C PRO A 148 -19.19 -16.76 0.84
N SER A 149 -18.26 -16.77 -0.12
CA SER A 149 -17.81 -17.95 -0.85
C SER A 149 -16.63 -18.67 -0.18
N LEU A 150 -16.10 -18.15 0.93
CA LEU A 150 -15.00 -18.78 1.68
C LEU A 150 -15.25 -20.28 1.97
N PRO A 151 -16.45 -20.73 2.40
CA PRO A 151 -16.71 -22.15 2.61
C PRO A 151 -16.54 -23.03 1.36
N LEU A 152 -16.71 -22.46 0.16
CA LEU A 152 -16.49 -23.16 -1.11
C LEU A 152 -15.00 -23.25 -1.46
N PHE A 153 -14.22 -22.24 -1.08
CA PHE A 153 -12.78 -22.18 -1.37
C PHE A 153 -11.95 -23.00 -0.38
N THR A 154 -12.31 -23.01 0.91
CA THR A 154 -11.57 -23.73 1.96
C THR A 154 -11.25 -25.19 1.61
N PRO A 155 -12.21 -26.06 1.21
CA PRO A 155 -11.90 -27.45 0.88
C PRO A 155 -10.96 -27.57 -0.32
N ARG A 156 -11.11 -26.69 -1.33
CA ARG A 156 -10.23 -26.67 -2.51
C ARG A 156 -8.82 -26.24 -2.16
N ILE A 157 -8.68 -25.25 -1.28
CA ILE A 157 -7.38 -24.82 -0.78
C ILE A 157 -6.70 -26.00 -0.05
N VAL A 158 -7.39 -26.64 0.89
CA VAL A 158 -6.85 -27.79 1.65
C VAL A 158 -6.42 -28.92 0.72
N GLU A 159 -7.23 -29.24 -0.30
CA GLU A 159 -6.88 -30.24 -1.32
C GLU A 159 -5.60 -29.88 -2.09
N GLN A 160 -5.47 -28.63 -2.55
CA GLN A 160 -4.26 -28.20 -3.26
C GLN A 160 -3.02 -28.21 -2.34
N LEU A 161 -3.17 -27.81 -1.08
CA LEU A 161 -2.08 -27.86 -0.11
C LEU A 161 -1.62 -29.30 0.12
N GLY A 162 -2.55 -30.24 0.33
CA GLY A 162 -2.25 -31.66 0.49
C GLY A 162 -1.55 -32.24 -0.74
N ARG A 163 -2.04 -31.90 -1.94
CA ARG A 163 -1.41 -32.31 -3.19
C ARG A 163 0.04 -31.86 -3.31
N VAL A 164 0.34 -30.60 -3.00
CA VAL A 164 1.73 -30.08 -3.07
C VAL A 164 2.62 -30.76 -2.04
N VAL A 165 2.10 -31.05 -0.85
CA VAL A 165 2.80 -31.84 0.17
C VAL A 165 3.11 -33.24 -0.35
N ASP A 166 2.14 -33.93 -0.93
CA ASP A 166 2.32 -35.28 -1.47
C ASP A 166 3.31 -35.29 -2.65
N GLU A 167 3.25 -34.30 -3.55
CA GLU A 167 4.16 -34.18 -4.70
C GLU A 167 5.60 -33.84 -4.28
N GLN A 168 5.78 -32.90 -3.34
CA GLN A 168 7.10 -32.37 -2.97
C GLN A 168 7.77 -33.20 -1.87
N LEU A 169 7.00 -33.71 -0.92
CA LEU A 169 7.51 -34.45 0.25
C LEU A 169 7.34 -35.95 0.06
N GLY A 170 6.20 -36.40 -0.44
CA GLY A 170 5.84 -37.82 -0.57
C GLY A 170 5.72 -38.53 0.79
N TYR A 171 5.34 -39.80 0.76
CA TYR A 171 5.31 -40.63 1.97
C TYR A 171 6.73 -41.10 2.33
N CYS A 172 7.28 -40.58 3.43
CA CYS A 172 8.56 -41.02 3.98
C CYS A 172 8.60 -40.81 5.50
N GLU A 173 9.31 -41.68 6.23
CA GLU A 173 9.44 -41.60 7.69
C GLU A 173 10.35 -40.45 8.17
N GLY A 174 11.06 -39.81 7.24
CA GLY A 174 11.86 -38.62 7.49
C GLY A 174 12.58 -38.16 6.22
N LYS A 175 12.31 -36.91 5.81
CA LYS A 175 12.97 -36.27 4.67
C LYS A 175 13.55 -34.94 5.10
N VAL A 176 14.83 -34.74 4.82
CA VAL A 176 15.48 -33.44 4.97
C VAL A 176 15.04 -32.58 3.80
N VAL A 177 14.44 -31.43 4.11
CA VAL A 177 13.97 -30.47 3.12
C VAL A 177 14.93 -29.30 3.11
N ASP A 178 15.70 -29.15 2.04
CA ASP A 178 16.72 -28.10 1.93
C ASP A 178 16.12 -26.68 1.92
N LYS A 179 14.94 -26.53 1.31
CA LYS A 179 14.27 -25.22 1.14
C LYS A 179 12.77 -25.31 1.48
N PRO A 180 12.40 -25.46 2.76
CA PRO A 180 11.00 -25.64 3.18
C PRO A 180 10.13 -24.44 2.79
N ILE A 181 10.72 -23.23 2.77
CA ILE A 181 10.05 -22.01 2.34
C ILE A 181 9.54 -22.11 0.90
N LYS A 182 10.30 -22.74 -0.01
CA LYS A 182 9.86 -22.87 -1.41
C LYS A 182 8.62 -23.74 -1.54
N ILE A 183 8.52 -24.79 -0.73
CA ILE A 183 7.33 -25.65 -0.70
C ILE A 183 6.12 -24.85 -0.23
N VAL A 184 6.28 -24.02 0.81
CA VAL A 184 5.20 -23.13 1.29
C VAL A 184 4.79 -22.11 0.22
N GLN A 185 5.75 -21.55 -0.52
CA GLN A 185 5.47 -20.63 -1.63
C GLN A 185 4.68 -21.32 -2.75
N ASP A 186 5.11 -22.52 -3.16
CA ASP A 186 4.39 -23.32 -4.15
C ASP A 186 2.96 -23.63 -3.65
N MET A 187 2.80 -24.06 -2.39
CA MET A 187 1.51 -24.32 -1.75
C MET A 187 0.56 -23.12 -1.85
N ILE A 188 1.03 -21.92 -1.48
CA ILE A 188 0.24 -20.68 -1.56
C ILE A 188 -0.10 -20.34 -3.00
N ALA A 189 0.88 -20.43 -3.92
CA ALA A 189 0.68 -20.09 -5.32
C ALA A 189 -0.33 -21.02 -6.02
N TYR A 190 -0.28 -22.34 -5.73
CA TYR A 190 -1.28 -23.30 -6.22
C TYR A 190 -2.68 -23.01 -5.67
N ALA A 191 -2.79 -22.71 -4.37
CA ALA A 191 -4.06 -22.35 -3.77
C ALA A 191 -4.65 -21.07 -4.40
N MET A 192 -3.85 -20.03 -4.56
CA MET A 192 -4.28 -18.77 -5.19
C MET A 192 -4.68 -18.96 -6.64
N ALA A 193 -3.87 -19.65 -7.44
CA ALA A 193 -4.18 -19.92 -8.85
C ALA A 193 -5.49 -20.71 -8.98
N ASN A 194 -5.74 -21.69 -8.12
CA ASN A 194 -6.98 -22.47 -8.15
C ASN A 194 -8.21 -21.62 -7.80
N VAL A 195 -8.11 -20.76 -6.78
CA VAL A 195 -9.20 -19.88 -6.36
C VAL A 195 -9.51 -18.81 -7.42
N PHE A 196 -8.50 -18.15 -7.97
CA PHE A 196 -8.70 -17.01 -8.88
C PHE A 196 -8.86 -17.41 -10.36
N MET A 197 -8.16 -18.44 -10.82
CA MET A 197 -8.14 -18.85 -12.23
C MET A 197 -8.93 -20.15 -12.48
N GLY A 198 -9.31 -20.86 -11.42
CA GLY A 198 -9.94 -22.17 -11.49
C GLY A 198 -8.94 -23.32 -11.68
N PRO A 199 -9.36 -24.57 -11.37
CA PRO A 199 -8.49 -25.74 -11.41
C PRO A 199 -7.94 -26.05 -12.82
N GLU A 200 -8.72 -25.77 -13.86
CA GLU A 200 -8.33 -26.04 -15.25
C GLU A 200 -7.16 -25.19 -15.72
N VAL A 201 -7.05 -23.96 -15.25
CA VAL A 201 -5.95 -23.05 -15.60
C VAL A 201 -4.77 -23.25 -14.65
N ALA A 202 -5.05 -23.48 -13.37
CA ALA A 202 -4.05 -23.69 -12.32
C ALA A 202 -3.20 -24.96 -12.49
N LYS A 203 -3.60 -25.90 -13.37
CA LYS A 203 -2.78 -27.09 -13.69
C LYS A 203 -1.48 -26.78 -14.43
N HIS A 204 -1.38 -25.60 -15.05
CA HIS A 204 -0.21 -25.21 -15.82
C HIS A 204 0.84 -24.52 -14.94
N ARG A 205 2.05 -25.08 -14.89
CA ARG A 205 3.15 -24.56 -14.05
C ARG A 205 3.47 -23.09 -14.31
N ILE A 206 3.35 -22.63 -15.56
CA ILE A 206 3.56 -21.22 -15.93
C ILE A 206 2.65 -20.25 -15.16
N VAL A 207 1.41 -20.67 -14.86
CA VAL A 207 0.46 -19.87 -14.07
C VAL A 207 0.95 -19.76 -12.64
N ILE A 208 1.39 -20.88 -12.05
CA ILE A 208 1.92 -20.93 -10.69
C ILE A 208 3.18 -20.08 -10.55
N ASP A 209 4.12 -20.22 -11.49
CA ASP A 209 5.35 -19.43 -11.51
C ASP A 209 5.03 -17.92 -11.67
N THR A 210 3.97 -17.57 -12.40
CA THR A 210 3.50 -16.17 -12.50
C THR A 210 3.04 -15.62 -11.15
N PHE A 211 2.28 -16.39 -10.35
CA PHE A 211 1.86 -15.96 -9.01
C PHE A 211 3.06 -15.83 -8.05
N ILE A 212 4.04 -16.73 -8.15
CA ILE A 212 5.28 -16.65 -7.36
C ILE A 212 6.07 -15.39 -7.74
N GLN A 213 6.26 -15.13 -9.05
CA GLN A 213 6.96 -13.94 -9.54
C GLN A 213 6.25 -12.65 -9.19
N ALA A 214 4.92 -12.59 -9.31
CA ALA A 214 4.14 -11.41 -8.94
C ALA A 214 4.35 -11.02 -7.46
N THR A 215 4.44 -12.01 -6.57
CA THR A 215 4.72 -11.79 -5.14
C THR A 215 6.13 -11.21 -4.93
N TYR A 216 7.11 -11.69 -5.72
CA TYR A 216 8.47 -11.16 -5.68
C TYR A 216 8.53 -9.70 -6.15
N ASP A 217 7.91 -9.41 -7.30
CA ASP A 217 7.88 -8.06 -7.86
C ASP A 217 7.22 -7.07 -6.89
N PHE A 218 6.16 -7.51 -6.21
CA PHE A 218 5.53 -6.72 -5.15
C PHE A 218 6.49 -6.42 -3.99
N GLY A 219 7.27 -7.40 -3.53
CA GLY A 219 8.29 -7.21 -2.50
C GLY A 219 9.38 -6.20 -2.92
N VAL A 220 9.80 -6.24 -4.18
CA VAL A 220 10.76 -5.28 -4.76
C VAL A 220 10.19 -3.86 -4.75
N VAL A 221 8.93 -3.68 -5.19
CA VAL A 221 8.24 -2.39 -5.18
C VAL A 221 8.15 -1.83 -3.75
N MET A 222 7.82 -2.68 -2.78
CA MET A 222 7.73 -2.31 -1.36
C MET A 222 9.08 -2.09 -0.68
N LYS A 223 10.20 -2.28 -1.40
CA LYS A 223 11.58 -2.25 -0.87
C LYS A 223 11.77 -3.16 0.35
N LEU A 224 10.95 -4.19 0.47
CA LEU A 224 11.12 -5.20 1.50
C LEU A 224 12.33 -6.03 1.08
N LYS A 225 13.37 -6.08 1.93
CA LYS A 225 14.37 -7.15 1.79
C LYS A 225 13.59 -8.45 1.91
N ASN A 226 13.61 -9.26 0.86
CA ASN A 226 12.96 -10.55 0.83
C ASN A 226 13.95 -11.54 1.48
N PRO A 227 13.85 -11.91 2.78
CA PRO A 227 14.68 -12.99 3.34
C PRO A 227 14.38 -14.35 2.71
N TRP A 228 13.37 -14.39 1.85
CA TRP A 228 12.73 -15.58 1.30
C TRP A 228 13.40 -16.12 0.02
N HIS A 229 14.54 -15.56 -0.38
CA HIS A 229 15.41 -16.11 -1.43
C HIS A 229 16.87 -16.22 -0.97
N ALA A 230 17.21 -17.41 -0.48
CA ALA A 230 18.51 -18.07 -0.63
C ALA A 230 18.35 -19.32 -1.52
#